data_AF-A0A9D8H5R8-F1
#
_entry.id   AF-A0A9D8H5R8-F1
#
_cell.length_a   1.000
_cell.length_b   1.000
_cell.length_c   1.000
_cell.angle_alpha   90.00
_cell.angle_beta   90.00
_cell.angle_gamma   90.00
#
_symmetry.space_group_name_H-M   'P 1'
#
loop_
_entity.id
_entity.type
_entity.pdbx_description
1 polymer ?
#
loop_
_entity_poly.entity_id
_entity_poly.type
_entity_poly.pdbx_seq_one_letter_code
_entity_poly.pdbx_strand_id
1 'polypeptide(L)'
;MKHAGTPAVRTRWNWLRWTRWPFTSLVIGVAALAVTLDVVTAWAGISFGSLGRVPLSPAMPLGLLFAWMIGLNRLGFDRANRRAWREFLVIGGGVMVYAFVSYATKVGGWDEATGLLLAALGEELVYRLAVIVVVGAAITRMLGRDWCNASEWGLAPGLAALVIGSLVFSALPGHIAQMSDALTALPFASLGMVLGYAVLRTGALVPATIVHALLNIVTLSVLAGHMSVAARNALSAAALFALVTGTIVAGLRLGVLRRMPVEVDLTAPVRVEPTA
;
A
#
# COMPACT_ATOMS: atom_id res chain seq x y z
N MET A 1 -17.70 19.04 49.45
CA MET A 1 -17.92 17.85 48.62
C MET A 1 -16.91 17.84 47.49
N LYS A 2 -15.87 16.99 47.55
CA LYS A 2 -14.95 16.79 46.42
C LYS A 2 -15.59 15.76 45.49
N HIS A 3 -15.96 16.16 44.28
CA HIS A 3 -16.33 15.21 43.22
C HIS A 3 -15.15 14.28 42.99
N ALA A 4 -15.30 13.02 43.42
CA ALA A 4 -14.39 11.96 43.05
C ALA A 4 -14.54 11.75 41.53
N GLY A 5 -13.61 12.32 40.76
CA GLY A 5 -13.57 12.10 39.32
C GLY A 5 -13.42 10.62 39.02
N THR A 6 -14.31 10.07 38.19
CA THR A 6 -14.18 8.73 37.62
C THR A 6 -12.78 8.58 37.02
N PRO A 7 -12.04 7.49 37.34
CA PRO A 7 -10.70 7.28 36.81
C PRO A 7 -10.75 7.31 35.29
N ALA A 8 -9.96 8.20 34.69
CA ALA A 8 -9.88 8.33 33.24
C ALA A 8 -9.29 7.04 32.67
N VAL A 9 -10.12 6.21 32.03
CA VAL A 9 -9.66 5.01 31.33
C VAL A 9 -8.75 5.46 30.19
N ARG A 10 -7.45 5.16 30.30
CA ARG A 10 -6.49 5.47 29.25
C ARG A 10 -6.78 4.58 28.04
N THR A 11 -7.11 5.19 26.91
CA THR A 11 -7.34 4.47 25.65
C THR A 11 -6.20 4.67 24.66
N ARG A 12 -5.85 3.64 23.88
CA ARG A 12 -4.92 3.72 22.75
C ARG A 12 -5.61 3.32 21.45
N TRP A 13 -5.19 3.91 20.34
CA TRP A 13 -5.61 3.49 19.02
C TRP A 13 -4.84 2.23 18.60
N ASN A 14 -5.57 1.16 18.33
CA ASN A 14 -5.01 -0.11 17.90
C ASN A 14 -5.61 -0.55 16.56
N TRP A 15 -4.72 -0.96 15.66
CA TRP A 15 -5.11 -1.71 14.48
C TRP A 15 -5.42 -3.16 14.88
N LEU A 16 -6.65 -3.59 14.66
CA LEU A 16 -7.15 -4.87 15.16
C LEU A 16 -6.61 -6.07 14.38
N ARG A 17 -6.40 -5.89 13.08
CA ARG A 17 -5.94 -6.94 12.16
C ARG A 17 -5.37 -6.34 10.88
N TRP A 18 -4.80 -7.19 10.05
CA TRP A 18 -4.61 -6.91 8.63
C TRP A 18 -5.94 -7.06 7.86
N THR A 19 -5.90 -6.74 6.58
CA THR A 19 -7.00 -6.98 5.65
C THR A 19 -7.39 -8.47 5.58
N ARG A 20 -8.59 -8.72 5.07
CA ARG A 20 -9.13 -10.07 4.88
C ARG A 20 -8.98 -10.48 3.43
N TRP A 21 -7.91 -11.19 3.13
CA TRP A 21 -7.65 -11.78 1.83
C TRP A 21 -7.59 -13.30 1.99
N PRO A 22 -8.63 -14.04 1.54
CA PRO A 22 -8.60 -15.48 1.57
C PRO A 22 -7.68 -16.01 0.47
N PHE A 23 -6.89 -17.04 0.78
CA PHE A 23 -5.95 -17.65 -0.13
C PHE A 23 -6.16 -19.16 -0.18
N THR A 24 -5.81 -19.73 -1.33
CA THR A 24 -5.59 -21.15 -1.53
C THR A 24 -4.15 -21.34 -2.00
N SER A 25 -3.63 -22.57 -2.00
CA SER A 25 -2.30 -22.86 -2.55
C SER A 25 -2.17 -22.40 -4.01
N LEU A 26 -3.26 -22.50 -4.78
CA LEU A 26 -3.30 -22.01 -6.15
C LEU A 26 -3.12 -20.48 -6.22
N VAL A 27 -3.84 -19.73 -5.39
CA VAL A 27 -3.72 -18.25 -5.31
C VAL A 27 -2.30 -17.84 -4.96
N ILE A 28 -1.68 -18.50 -3.98
CA ILE A 28 -0.27 -18.26 -3.62
C ILE A 28 0.67 -18.63 -4.78
N GLY A 29 0.40 -19.74 -5.49
CA GLY A 29 1.19 -20.16 -6.65
C GLY A 29 1.17 -19.13 -7.78
N VAL A 30 -0.01 -18.57 -8.10
CA VAL A 30 -0.14 -17.50 -9.12
C VAL A 30 0.58 -16.23 -8.66
N ALA A 31 0.45 -15.86 -7.38
CA ALA A 31 1.18 -14.71 -6.81
C ALA A 31 2.70 -14.90 -6.89
N ALA A 32 3.20 -16.08 -6.51
CA ALA A 32 4.63 -16.40 -6.60
C ALA A 32 5.13 -16.34 -8.04
N LEU A 33 4.37 -16.89 -9.01
CA LEU A 33 4.71 -16.82 -10.42
C LEU A 33 4.75 -15.38 -10.93
N ALA A 34 3.79 -14.52 -10.53
CA ALA A 34 3.80 -13.11 -10.87
C ALA A 34 5.05 -12.40 -10.35
N VAL A 35 5.41 -12.63 -9.07
CA VAL A 35 6.62 -12.06 -8.46
C VAL A 35 7.89 -12.54 -9.17
N THR A 36 8.02 -13.85 -9.38
CA THR A 36 9.19 -14.42 -10.05
C THR A 36 9.32 -13.90 -11.47
N LEU A 37 8.23 -13.87 -12.23
CA LEU A 37 8.24 -13.37 -13.60
C LEU A 37 8.64 -11.90 -13.63
N ASP A 38 8.06 -11.06 -12.76
CA ASP A 38 8.36 -9.62 -12.72
C ASP A 38 9.84 -9.37 -12.40
N VAL A 39 10.34 -9.97 -11.31
CA VAL A 39 11.73 -9.78 -10.87
C VAL A 39 12.72 -10.28 -11.93
N VAL A 40 12.50 -11.49 -12.46
CA VAL A 40 13.42 -12.07 -13.46
C VAL A 40 13.40 -11.24 -14.75
N THR A 41 12.24 -10.86 -15.25
CA THR A 41 12.13 -10.10 -16.51
C THR A 41 12.64 -8.68 -16.36
N ALA A 42 12.41 -8.02 -15.21
CA ALA A 42 12.97 -6.71 -14.93
C ALA A 42 14.51 -6.71 -14.96
N TRP A 43 15.14 -7.69 -14.31
CA TRP A 43 16.61 -7.83 -14.31
C TRP A 43 17.18 -8.29 -15.65
N ALA A 44 16.41 -9.04 -16.44
CA ALA A 44 16.79 -9.43 -17.79
C ALA A 44 16.54 -8.33 -18.84
N GLY A 45 15.92 -7.20 -18.46
CA GLY A 45 15.54 -6.14 -19.41
C GLY A 45 14.44 -6.57 -20.39
N ILE A 46 13.62 -7.57 -20.03
CA ILE A 46 12.54 -8.10 -20.86
C ILE A 46 11.24 -7.38 -20.51
N SER A 47 10.53 -6.89 -21.53
CA SER A 47 9.21 -6.25 -21.40
C SER A 47 8.17 -6.91 -22.31
N PHE A 48 6.89 -6.76 -21.97
CA PHE A 48 5.75 -7.19 -22.79
C PHE A 48 5.45 -6.19 -23.93
N GLY A 49 6.35 -5.23 -24.15
CA GLY A 49 6.15 -4.05 -24.98
C GLY A 49 6.32 -2.77 -24.17
N SER A 50 6.04 -1.64 -24.82
CA SER A 50 6.13 -0.31 -24.21
C SER A 50 4.98 0.56 -24.67
N LEU A 51 4.60 1.52 -23.83
CA LEU A 51 3.71 2.62 -24.18
C LEU A 51 4.50 3.92 -24.00
N GLY A 52 4.78 4.60 -25.10
CA GLY A 52 5.82 5.63 -25.13
C GLY A 52 7.16 5.03 -24.70
N ARG A 53 7.86 5.68 -23.77
CA ARG A 53 9.13 5.19 -23.22
C ARG A 53 8.97 4.24 -22.02
N VAL A 54 7.74 3.90 -21.64
CA VAL A 54 7.47 3.12 -20.42
C VAL A 54 7.33 1.64 -20.78
N PRO A 55 8.29 0.79 -20.36
CA PRO A 55 8.16 -0.66 -20.55
C PRO A 55 7.04 -1.21 -19.67
N LEU A 56 6.27 -2.16 -20.20
CA LEU A 56 5.24 -2.87 -19.45
C LEU A 56 5.76 -4.22 -18.98
N SER A 57 5.52 -4.54 -17.71
CA SER A 57 5.94 -5.82 -17.13
C SER A 57 5.18 -7.00 -17.75
N PRO A 58 5.88 -8.08 -18.15
CA PRO A 58 5.28 -9.36 -18.50
C PRO A 58 4.46 -10.01 -17.39
N ALA A 59 4.65 -9.61 -16.13
CA ALA A 59 3.90 -10.14 -14.99
C ALA A 59 2.52 -9.50 -14.81
N MET A 60 2.22 -8.40 -15.50
CA MET A 60 0.95 -7.68 -15.34
C MET A 60 -0.30 -8.57 -15.54
N PRO A 61 -0.38 -9.45 -16.56
CA PRO A 61 -1.53 -10.35 -16.70
C PRO A 61 -1.70 -11.31 -15.51
N LEU A 62 -0.60 -11.82 -14.95
CA LEU A 62 -0.64 -12.67 -13.76
C LEU A 62 -1.02 -11.88 -12.51
N GLY A 63 -0.55 -10.65 -12.37
CA GLY A 63 -0.96 -9.74 -11.29
C GLY A 63 -2.45 -9.44 -11.33
N LEU A 64 -3.02 -9.19 -12.52
CA LEU A 64 -4.45 -8.99 -12.73
C LEU A 64 -5.26 -10.26 -12.43
N LEU A 65 -4.81 -11.42 -12.91
CA LEU A 65 -5.42 -12.71 -12.60
C LEU A 65 -5.44 -12.96 -11.10
N PHE A 66 -4.32 -12.74 -10.42
CA PHE A 66 -4.19 -12.88 -8.98
C PHE A 66 -5.14 -11.93 -8.23
N ALA A 67 -5.21 -10.66 -8.63
CA ALA A 67 -6.15 -9.71 -8.06
C ALA A 67 -7.62 -10.14 -8.25
N TRP A 68 -7.95 -10.69 -9.41
CA TRP A 68 -9.26 -11.27 -9.68
C TRP A 68 -9.57 -12.48 -8.79
N MET A 69 -8.60 -13.37 -8.57
CA MET A 69 -8.75 -14.55 -7.70
C MET A 69 -8.94 -14.21 -6.23
N ILE A 70 -8.28 -13.16 -5.72
CA ILE A 70 -8.54 -12.62 -4.36
C ILE A 70 -9.97 -12.03 -4.29
N GLY A 71 -10.45 -11.51 -5.43
CA GLY A 71 -11.76 -10.88 -5.58
C GLY A 71 -11.66 -9.36 -5.42
N LEU A 72 -12.11 -8.62 -6.43
CA LEU A 72 -12.01 -7.15 -6.46
C LEU A 72 -12.67 -6.47 -5.25
N ASN A 73 -13.76 -7.02 -4.72
CA ASN A 73 -14.38 -6.50 -3.50
C ASN A 73 -13.42 -6.50 -2.30
N ARG A 74 -12.50 -7.45 -2.22
CA ARG A 74 -11.46 -7.53 -1.18
C ARG A 74 -10.27 -6.60 -1.45
N LEU A 75 -10.19 -6.05 -2.66
CA LEU A 75 -9.19 -5.08 -3.10
C LEU A 75 -9.69 -3.63 -3.03
N GLY A 76 -10.77 -3.39 -2.27
CA GLY A 76 -11.32 -2.05 -2.02
C GLY A 76 -12.47 -1.65 -2.94
N PHE A 77 -12.93 -2.54 -3.83
CA PHE A 77 -14.07 -2.26 -4.72
C PHE A 77 -15.43 -2.54 -4.07
N ASP A 78 -15.49 -2.94 -2.80
CA ASP A 78 -16.77 -3.02 -2.09
C ASP A 78 -17.29 -1.63 -1.68
N ARG A 79 -18.59 -1.54 -1.38
CA ARG A 79 -19.24 -0.26 -1.03
C ARG A 79 -18.68 0.37 0.25
N ALA A 80 -18.30 -0.42 1.24
CA ALA A 80 -17.77 0.08 2.51
C ALA A 80 -16.38 0.69 2.31
N ASN A 81 -15.49 0.02 1.56
CA ASN A 81 -14.18 0.59 1.22
C ASN A 81 -14.29 1.86 0.38
N ARG A 82 -15.13 1.89 -0.65
CA ARG A 82 -15.33 3.11 -1.45
C ARG A 82 -15.84 4.28 -0.61
N ARG A 83 -16.73 4.03 0.35
CA ARG A 83 -17.19 5.06 1.29
C ARG A 83 -16.09 5.48 2.26
N ALA A 84 -15.30 4.52 2.74
CA ALA A 84 -14.19 4.76 3.65
C ALA A 84 -13.13 5.68 3.04
N TRP A 85 -12.83 5.48 1.76
CA TRP A 85 -11.86 6.23 0.97
C TRP A 85 -12.45 7.38 0.14
N ARG A 86 -13.74 7.71 0.29
CA ARG A 86 -14.48 8.61 -0.62
C ARG A 86 -13.74 9.92 -0.92
N GLU A 87 -13.34 10.65 0.12
CA GLU A 87 -12.71 11.96 0.00
C GLU A 87 -11.36 11.87 -0.70
N PHE A 88 -10.56 10.85 -0.35
CA PHE A 88 -9.29 10.60 -1.03
C PHE A 88 -9.50 10.23 -2.49
N LEU A 89 -10.46 9.35 -2.80
CA LEU A 89 -10.72 8.92 -4.19
C LEU A 89 -11.21 10.08 -5.06
N VAL A 90 -12.04 10.97 -4.52
CA VAL A 90 -12.52 12.15 -5.25
C VAL A 90 -11.39 13.15 -5.47
N ILE A 91 -10.69 13.56 -4.40
CA ILE A 91 -9.65 14.60 -4.48
C ILE A 91 -8.41 14.05 -5.18
N GLY A 92 -7.87 12.92 -4.70
CA GLY A 92 -6.70 12.26 -5.27
C GLY A 92 -6.93 11.77 -6.69
N GLY A 93 -8.13 11.26 -6.99
CA GLY A 93 -8.52 10.91 -8.36
C GLY A 93 -8.57 12.13 -9.27
N GLY A 94 -9.15 13.25 -8.82
CA GLY A 94 -9.15 14.51 -9.58
C GLY A 94 -7.74 15.04 -9.85
N VAL A 95 -6.87 15.04 -8.83
CA VAL A 95 -5.46 15.43 -8.98
C VAL A 95 -4.71 14.49 -9.94
N MET A 96 -4.95 13.18 -9.85
CA MET A 96 -4.38 12.20 -10.77
C MET A 96 -4.82 12.41 -12.21
N VAL A 97 -6.11 12.64 -12.46
CA VAL A 97 -6.62 12.94 -13.80
C VAL A 97 -5.99 14.22 -14.34
N TYR A 98 -5.90 15.28 -13.52
CA TYR A 98 -5.24 16.52 -13.93
C TYR A 98 -3.75 16.30 -14.26
N ALA A 99 -3.02 15.57 -13.41
CA ALA A 99 -1.61 15.26 -13.62
C ALA A 99 -1.40 14.42 -14.89
N PHE A 100 -2.25 13.41 -15.11
CA PHE A 100 -2.25 12.56 -16.30
C PHE A 100 -2.44 13.39 -17.57
N VAL A 101 -3.50 14.20 -17.64
CA VAL A 101 -3.79 15.03 -18.82
C VAL A 101 -2.70 16.06 -19.05
N SER A 102 -2.21 16.70 -17.97
CA SER A 102 -1.13 17.68 -18.06
C SER A 102 0.17 17.06 -18.60
N TYR A 103 0.52 15.87 -18.10
CA TYR A 103 1.69 15.14 -18.57
C TYR A 103 1.54 14.71 -20.04
N ALA A 104 0.39 14.14 -20.39
CA ALA A 104 0.10 13.69 -21.74
C ALA A 104 0.17 14.83 -22.76
N THR A 105 -0.33 16.01 -22.40
CA THR A 105 -0.41 17.16 -23.32
C THR A 105 0.86 17.99 -23.38
N LYS A 106 1.68 18.01 -22.34
CA LYS A 106 2.81 18.94 -22.21
C LYS A 106 4.18 18.26 -22.15
N VAL A 107 4.25 16.95 -21.89
CA VAL A 107 5.53 16.27 -21.60
C VAL A 107 5.73 15.03 -22.46
N GLY A 108 4.95 13.96 -22.25
CA GLY A 108 5.26 12.62 -22.76
C GLY A 108 4.29 12.04 -23.79
N GLY A 109 3.19 12.73 -24.10
CA GLY A 109 2.12 12.16 -24.94
C GLY A 109 1.18 11.21 -24.19
N TRP A 110 0.07 10.85 -24.83
CA TRP A 110 -0.96 9.99 -24.24
C TRP A 110 -0.49 8.55 -24.01
N ASP A 111 0.36 8.02 -24.90
CA ASP A 111 0.89 6.67 -24.76
C ASP A 111 1.77 6.56 -23.51
N GLU A 112 2.71 7.48 -23.33
CA GLU A 112 3.60 7.47 -22.16
C GLU A 112 2.82 7.69 -20.87
N ALA A 113 1.87 8.63 -20.83
CA ALA A 113 1.01 8.86 -19.68
C ALA A 113 0.24 7.58 -19.29
N THR A 114 -0.31 6.87 -20.29
CA THR A 114 -1.00 5.59 -20.10
C THR A 114 -0.04 4.51 -19.60
N GLY A 115 1.16 4.46 -20.18
CA GLY A 115 2.25 3.60 -19.75
C GLY A 115 2.58 3.80 -18.27
N LEU A 116 2.70 5.04 -17.79
CA LEU A 116 2.98 5.34 -16.38
C LEU A 116 1.89 4.86 -15.43
N LEU A 117 0.63 5.03 -15.82
CA LEU A 117 -0.49 4.55 -15.02
C LEU A 117 -0.52 3.02 -14.95
N LEU A 118 -0.30 2.35 -16.09
CA LEU A 118 -0.27 0.90 -16.16
C LEU A 118 0.95 0.31 -15.45
N ALA A 119 2.13 0.93 -15.59
CA ALA A 119 3.33 0.53 -14.86
C ALA A 119 3.12 0.65 -13.36
N ALA A 120 2.58 1.77 -12.87
CA ALA A 120 2.25 1.93 -11.45
C ALA A 120 1.25 0.88 -10.98
N LEU A 121 0.19 0.60 -11.74
CA LEU A 121 -0.76 -0.48 -11.40
C LEU A 121 -0.09 -1.84 -11.36
N GLY A 122 0.73 -2.19 -12.35
CA GLY A 122 1.48 -3.44 -12.42
C GLY A 122 2.40 -3.62 -11.22
N GLU A 123 3.16 -2.58 -10.88
CA GLU A 123 4.03 -2.58 -9.71
C GLU A 123 3.24 -2.69 -8.40
N GLU A 124 2.08 -2.06 -8.27
CA GLU A 124 1.24 -2.23 -7.07
C GLU A 124 0.67 -3.65 -6.96
N LEU A 125 0.24 -4.25 -8.07
CA LEU A 125 -0.24 -5.63 -8.12
C LEU A 125 0.85 -6.63 -7.72
N VAL A 126 2.09 -6.40 -8.14
CA VAL A 126 3.21 -7.29 -7.81
C VAL A 126 3.72 -6.99 -6.40
N TYR A 127 4.13 -5.76 -6.11
CA TYR A 127 4.91 -5.45 -4.91
C TYR A 127 4.06 -5.15 -3.68
N ARG A 128 2.84 -4.63 -3.82
CA ARG A 128 1.94 -4.31 -2.69
C ARG A 128 0.84 -5.35 -2.48
N LEU A 129 0.70 -6.28 -3.43
CA LEU A 129 -0.21 -7.41 -3.29
C LEU A 129 0.56 -8.74 -3.34
N ALA A 130 1.17 -9.11 -4.47
CA ALA A 130 1.71 -10.46 -4.64
C ALA A 130 2.88 -10.78 -3.71
N VAL A 131 3.89 -9.90 -3.61
CA VAL A 131 5.04 -10.09 -2.71
C VAL A 131 4.57 -10.16 -1.26
N ILE A 132 3.69 -9.25 -0.85
CA ILE A 132 3.15 -9.24 0.52
C ILE A 132 2.44 -10.56 0.84
N VAL A 133 1.65 -11.08 -0.10
CA VAL A 133 0.92 -12.34 0.05
C VAL A 133 1.86 -13.54 0.10
N VAL A 134 2.83 -13.63 -0.80
CA VAL A 134 3.80 -14.73 -0.82
C VAL A 134 4.62 -14.76 0.46
N VAL A 135 5.22 -13.62 0.83
CA VAL A 135 6.09 -13.54 2.01
C VAL A 135 5.29 -13.72 3.30
N GLY A 136 4.14 -13.04 3.42
CA GLY A 136 3.29 -13.12 4.60
C GLY A 136 2.74 -14.53 4.82
N ALA A 137 2.28 -15.20 3.76
CA ALA A 137 1.82 -16.58 3.84
C ALA A 137 2.97 -17.56 4.16
N ALA A 138 4.15 -17.39 3.53
CA ALA A 138 5.31 -18.24 3.77
C ALA A 138 5.78 -18.16 5.23
N ILE A 139 5.96 -16.95 5.78
CA ILE A 139 6.38 -16.77 7.16
C ILE A 139 5.31 -17.29 8.12
N THR A 140 4.03 -16.99 7.88
CA THR A 140 2.92 -17.51 8.69
C THR A 140 2.92 -19.04 8.72
N ARG A 141 3.14 -19.68 7.56
CA ARG A 141 3.24 -21.13 7.44
C ARG A 141 4.45 -21.69 8.21
N MET A 142 5.62 -21.05 8.12
CA MET A 142 6.82 -21.45 8.88
C MET A 142 6.61 -21.38 10.38
N LEU A 143 5.75 -20.47 10.85
CA LEU A 143 5.35 -20.36 12.25
C LEU A 143 4.24 -21.34 12.66
N GLY A 144 3.81 -22.25 11.78
CA GLY A 144 2.76 -23.24 12.07
C GLY A 144 1.35 -22.65 12.22
N ARG A 145 1.12 -21.44 11.68
CA ARG A 145 -0.16 -20.72 11.77
C ARG A 145 -0.97 -20.83 10.48
N ASP A 146 -2.25 -20.45 10.57
CA ASP A 146 -3.10 -20.38 9.38
C ASP A 146 -2.64 -19.26 8.44
N TRP A 147 -2.06 -19.67 7.32
CA TRP A 147 -1.57 -18.79 6.26
C TRP A 147 -2.66 -18.45 5.24
N CYS A 148 -3.81 -19.12 5.27
CA CYS A 148 -4.86 -19.01 4.26
C CYS A 148 -5.62 -17.68 4.33
N ASN A 149 -5.35 -16.83 5.33
CA ASN A 149 -5.94 -15.49 5.38
C ASN A 149 -5.01 -14.47 6.04
N ALA A 150 -4.83 -13.33 5.38
CA ALA A 150 -3.99 -12.25 5.88
C ALA A 150 -4.41 -11.73 7.27
N SER A 151 -5.71 -11.81 7.62
CA SER A 151 -6.16 -11.36 8.95
C SER A 151 -5.60 -12.20 10.10
N GLU A 152 -5.18 -13.44 9.83
CA GLU A 152 -4.73 -14.42 10.84
C GLU A 152 -3.21 -14.51 11.00
N TRP A 153 -2.46 -13.84 10.12
CA TRP A 153 -0.99 -13.85 10.12
C TRP A 153 -0.38 -13.32 11.43
N GLY A 154 -1.08 -12.44 12.14
CA GLY A 154 -0.53 -11.69 13.27
C GLY A 154 0.48 -10.63 12.82
N LEU A 155 1.03 -9.88 13.77
CA LEU A 155 1.81 -8.67 13.46
C LEU A 155 3.12 -8.97 12.72
N ALA A 156 3.91 -9.95 13.19
CA ALA A 156 5.26 -10.17 12.69
C ALA A 156 5.31 -10.58 11.20
N PRO A 157 4.53 -11.56 10.69
CA PRO A 157 4.57 -11.91 9.27
C PRO A 157 4.11 -10.77 8.36
N GLY A 158 3.12 -9.98 8.80
CA GLY A 158 2.67 -8.81 8.05
C GLY A 158 3.74 -7.71 7.96
N LEU A 159 4.45 -7.43 9.06
CA LEU A 159 5.56 -6.48 9.05
C LEU A 159 6.74 -6.97 8.21
N ALA A 160 7.10 -8.25 8.32
CA ALA A 160 8.16 -8.84 7.51
C ALA A 160 7.83 -8.79 6.01
N ALA A 161 6.58 -9.08 5.64
CA ALA A 161 6.08 -8.95 4.27
C ALA A 161 6.20 -7.52 3.74
N LEU A 162 5.88 -6.51 4.56
CA LEU A 162 6.04 -5.10 4.21
C LEU A 162 7.51 -4.72 3.99
N VAL A 163 8.39 -5.14 4.91
CA VAL A 163 9.84 -4.86 4.80
C VAL A 163 10.42 -5.52 3.55
N ILE A 164 10.20 -6.83 3.38
CA ILE A 164 10.74 -7.58 2.25
C ILE A 164 10.17 -7.04 0.93
N GLY A 165 8.85 -6.80 0.85
CA GLY A 165 8.24 -6.20 -0.33
C GLY A 165 8.85 -4.84 -0.70
N SER A 166 9.15 -4.02 0.29
CA SER A 166 9.80 -2.72 0.10
C SER A 166 11.24 -2.86 -0.38
N LEU A 167 12.00 -3.83 0.13
CA LEU A 167 13.37 -4.09 -0.30
C LEU A 167 13.43 -4.61 -1.73
N VAL A 168 12.57 -5.57 -2.09
CA VAL A 168 12.52 -6.10 -3.46
C VAL A 168 12.11 -4.99 -4.43
N PHE A 169 11.13 -4.17 -4.07
CA PHE A 169 10.73 -3.01 -4.86
C PHE A 169 11.88 -2.03 -5.09
N SER A 170 12.62 -1.67 -4.04
CA SER A 170 13.78 -0.78 -4.16
C SER A 170 14.90 -1.38 -5.02
N ALA A 171 15.04 -2.70 -5.04
CA ALA A 171 16.05 -3.40 -5.80
C ALA A 171 15.71 -3.58 -7.29
N LEU A 172 14.62 -2.98 -7.79
CA LEU A 172 14.33 -2.98 -9.22
C LEU A 172 15.40 -2.19 -9.99
N PRO A 173 15.84 -2.67 -11.18
CA PRO A 173 16.89 -2.00 -11.96
C PRO A 173 16.59 -0.53 -12.25
N GLY A 174 15.33 -0.19 -12.54
CA GLY A 174 14.89 1.18 -12.78
C GLY A 174 15.01 2.09 -11.55
N HIS A 175 14.88 1.55 -10.34
CA HIS A 175 15.08 2.29 -9.09
C HIS A 175 16.56 2.38 -8.74
N ILE A 176 17.32 1.28 -8.90
CA ILE A 176 18.77 1.28 -8.69
C ILE A 176 19.45 2.32 -9.60
N ALA A 177 19.03 2.44 -10.85
CA ALA A 177 19.55 3.45 -11.77
C ALA A 177 19.31 4.91 -11.32
N GLN A 178 18.37 5.13 -10.39
CA GLN A 178 18.08 6.44 -9.80
C GLN A 178 18.79 6.66 -8.46
N MET A 179 19.50 5.65 -7.94
CA MET A 179 20.24 5.72 -6.68
C MET A 179 21.69 6.14 -6.96
N SER A 180 22.20 7.11 -6.20
CA SER A 180 23.63 7.45 -6.18
C SER A 180 24.41 6.63 -5.15
N ASP A 181 23.72 6.15 -4.11
CA ASP A 181 24.29 5.39 -3.00
C ASP A 181 23.20 4.62 -2.21
N ALA A 182 23.59 3.86 -1.19
CA ALA A 182 22.68 3.08 -0.36
C ALA A 182 21.67 3.94 0.44
N LEU A 183 22.01 5.17 0.82
CA LEU A 183 21.09 6.05 1.53
C LEU A 183 19.98 6.54 0.60
N THR A 184 20.27 6.70 -0.70
CA THR A 184 19.25 7.01 -1.70
C THR A 184 18.29 5.86 -2.00
N ALA A 185 18.50 4.67 -1.45
CA ALA A 185 17.50 3.58 -1.47
C ALA A 185 16.38 3.78 -0.43
N LEU A 186 16.64 4.55 0.64
CA LEU A 186 15.70 4.73 1.74
C LEU A 186 14.37 5.37 1.30
N PRO A 187 14.33 6.38 0.40
CA PRO A 187 13.07 6.91 -0.12
C PRO A 187 12.22 5.86 -0.85
N PHE A 188 12.83 4.98 -1.65
CA PHE A 188 12.11 3.91 -2.35
C PHE A 188 11.56 2.87 -1.38
N ALA A 189 12.38 2.46 -0.39
CA ALA A 189 11.94 1.50 0.63
C ALA A 189 10.82 2.09 1.50
N SER A 190 10.94 3.36 1.88
CA SER A 190 9.92 4.08 2.65
C SER A 190 8.62 4.21 1.87
N LEU A 191 8.70 4.55 0.58
CA LEU A 191 7.54 4.58 -0.32
C LEU A 191 6.88 3.20 -0.39
N GLY A 192 7.67 2.16 -0.66
CA GLY A 192 7.22 0.76 -0.66
C GLY A 192 6.45 0.39 0.59
N MET A 193 7.00 0.76 1.74
CA MET A 193 6.43 0.42 3.04
C MET A 193 5.12 1.17 3.31
N VAL A 194 5.06 2.47 2.98
CA VAL A 194 3.85 3.28 3.18
C VAL A 194 2.71 2.81 2.28
N LEU A 195 2.98 2.58 0.99
CA LEU A 195 1.98 2.06 0.05
C LEU A 195 1.50 0.67 0.50
N GLY A 196 2.44 -0.25 0.76
CA GLY A 196 2.12 -1.60 1.22
C GLY A 196 1.33 -1.60 2.53
N TYR A 197 1.66 -0.71 3.47
CA TYR A 197 0.95 -0.62 4.75
C TYR A 197 -0.49 -0.17 4.55
N ALA A 198 -0.72 0.83 3.69
CA ALA A 198 -2.07 1.30 3.35
C ALA A 198 -2.92 0.17 2.76
N VAL A 199 -2.36 -0.58 1.79
CA VAL A 199 -3.03 -1.69 1.13
C VAL A 199 -3.27 -2.84 2.11
N LEU A 200 -2.26 -3.28 2.88
CA LEU A 200 -2.39 -4.41 3.80
C LEU A 200 -3.32 -4.11 4.99
N ARG A 201 -3.42 -2.84 5.42
CA ARG A 201 -4.35 -2.44 6.51
C ARG A 201 -5.79 -2.34 6.05
N THR A 202 -6.03 -1.77 4.88
CA THR A 202 -7.39 -1.42 4.44
C THR A 202 -7.97 -2.40 3.42
N GLY A 203 -7.10 -3.13 2.73
CA GLY A 203 -7.44 -3.94 1.58
C GLY A 203 -7.60 -3.14 0.29
N ALA A 204 -7.46 -1.81 0.30
CA ALA A 204 -7.69 -0.99 -0.89
C ALA A 204 -6.41 -0.77 -1.69
N LEU A 205 -6.36 -1.28 -2.92
CA LEU A 205 -5.19 -1.13 -3.80
C LEU A 205 -5.18 0.23 -4.52
N VAL A 206 -6.35 0.71 -4.94
CA VAL A 206 -6.51 1.91 -5.77
C VAL A 206 -5.85 3.18 -5.18
N PRO A 207 -5.98 3.49 -3.87
CA PRO A 207 -5.32 4.66 -3.30
C PRO A 207 -3.78 4.63 -3.46
N ALA A 208 -3.17 3.45 -3.30
CA ALA A 208 -1.73 3.28 -3.48
C ALA A 208 -1.33 3.47 -4.94
N THR A 209 -2.10 2.89 -5.89
CA THR A 209 -1.88 3.08 -7.33
C THR A 209 -1.97 4.54 -7.75
N ILE A 210 -2.94 5.28 -7.23
CA ILE A 210 -3.08 6.73 -7.50
C ILE A 210 -1.83 7.48 -7.05
N VAL A 211 -1.36 7.26 -5.81
CA VAL A 211 -0.16 7.94 -5.30
C VAL A 211 1.07 7.54 -6.10
N HIS A 212 1.24 6.26 -6.39
CA HIS A 212 2.38 5.79 -7.16
C HIS A 212 2.41 6.42 -8.55
N ALA A 213 1.30 6.37 -9.30
CA ALA A 213 1.22 6.97 -10.63
C ALA A 213 1.49 8.49 -10.59
N LEU A 214 0.96 9.19 -9.58
CA LEU A 214 1.26 10.60 -9.34
C LEU A 214 2.75 10.85 -9.15
N LEU A 215 3.41 10.05 -8.31
CA LEU A 215 4.84 10.17 -8.03
C LEU A 215 5.69 9.93 -9.28
N ASN A 216 5.31 8.97 -10.12
CA ASN A 216 5.98 8.71 -11.40
C ASN A 216 5.83 9.90 -12.35
N ILE A 217 4.62 10.44 -12.50
CA ILE A 217 4.35 11.61 -13.36
C ILE A 217 5.14 12.83 -12.90
N VAL A 218 5.12 13.18 -11.61
CA VAL A 218 5.84 14.37 -11.13
C VAL A 218 7.35 14.20 -11.23
N THR A 219 7.86 12.98 -11.01
CA THR A 219 9.29 12.70 -11.11
C THR A 219 9.76 12.81 -12.56
N LEU A 220 9.04 12.21 -13.51
CA LEU A 220 9.38 12.34 -14.93
C LEU A 220 9.16 13.75 -15.47
N SER A 221 8.21 14.51 -14.93
CA SER A 221 8.03 15.92 -15.28
C SER A 221 9.24 16.78 -14.88
N VAL A 222 9.87 16.48 -13.73
CA VAL A 222 11.13 17.12 -13.31
C VAL A 222 12.27 16.72 -14.21
N LEU A 223 12.41 15.42 -14.51
CA LEU A 223 13.48 14.91 -15.36
C LEU A 223 13.41 15.47 -16.79
N ALA A 224 12.18 15.76 -17.27
CA ALA A 224 11.96 16.42 -18.55
C ALA A 224 12.08 17.95 -18.50
N GLY A 225 12.38 18.56 -17.34
CA GLY A 225 12.54 20.02 -17.19
C GLY A 225 11.23 20.82 -17.15
N HIS A 226 10.08 20.17 -17.03
CA HIS A 226 8.75 20.82 -17.00
C HIS A 226 8.24 21.12 -15.58
N MET A 227 8.97 20.70 -14.55
CA MET A 227 8.63 20.92 -13.14
C MET A 227 9.90 21.17 -12.32
N SER A 228 9.84 22.03 -11.32
CA SER A 228 10.95 22.22 -10.39
C SER A 228 11.04 21.06 -9.38
N VAL A 229 12.25 20.77 -8.91
CA VAL A 229 12.49 19.77 -7.85
C VAL A 229 11.69 20.10 -6.58
N ALA A 230 11.59 21.39 -6.23
CA ALA A 230 10.82 21.86 -5.08
C ALA A 230 9.32 21.53 -5.22
N ALA A 231 8.73 21.80 -6.38
CA ALA A 231 7.32 21.47 -6.65
C ALA A 231 7.07 19.96 -6.58
N ARG A 232 7.96 19.15 -7.16
CA ARG A 232 7.89 17.69 -7.08
C ARG A 232 7.95 17.19 -5.64
N ASN A 233 8.86 17.72 -4.83
CA ASN A 233 8.98 17.32 -3.43
C ASN A 233 7.73 17.71 -2.62
N ALA A 234 7.20 18.92 -2.83
CA ALA A 234 5.96 19.35 -2.19
C ALA A 234 4.77 18.47 -2.56
N LEU A 235 4.60 18.17 -3.86
CA LEU A 235 3.54 17.27 -4.35
C LEU A 235 3.70 15.85 -3.82
N SER A 236 4.93 15.34 -3.76
CA SER A 236 5.21 14.00 -3.25
C SER A 236 4.89 13.90 -1.75
N ALA A 237 5.31 14.89 -0.96
CA ALA A 237 4.98 14.97 0.46
C ALA A 237 3.47 15.09 0.69
N ALA A 238 2.78 15.93 -0.09
CA ALA A 238 1.33 16.09 0.01
C ALA A 238 0.59 14.79 -0.34
N ALA A 239 0.99 14.09 -1.41
CA ALA A 239 0.39 12.82 -1.81
C ALA A 239 0.56 11.72 -0.74
N LEU A 240 1.77 11.60 -0.18
CA LEU A 240 2.07 10.65 0.89
C LEU A 240 1.33 10.99 2.19
N PHE A 241 1.30 12.27 2.58
CA PHE A 241 0.53 12.72 3.72
C PHE A 241 -0.96 12.40 3.56
N ALA A 242 -1.54 12.72 2.39
CA ALA A 242 -2.93 12.40 2.07
C ALA A 242 -3.22 10.91 2.15
N LEU A 243 -2.29 10.05 1.71
CA LEU A 243 -2.44 8.60 1.80
C LEU A 243 -2.39 8.10 3.24
N VAL A 244 -1.45 8.59 4.05
CA VAL A 244 -1.33 8.21 5.46
C VAL A 244 -2.58 8.63 6.23
N THR A 245 -3.01 9.88 6.09
CA THR A 245 -4.25 10.37 6.71
C THR A 245 -5.48 9.62 6.19
N GLY A 246 -5.55 9.38 4.88
CA GLY A 246 -6.61 8.59 4.25
C GLY A 246 -6.67 7.16 4.79
N THR A 247 -5.52 6.52 5.02
CA THR A 247 -5.42 5.19 5.60
C THR A 247 -5.99 5.15 7.01
N ILE A 248 -5.67 6.15 7.84
CA ILE A 248 -6.20 6.28 9.20
C ILE A 248 -7.73 6.45 9.15
N VAL A 249 -8.22 7.41 8.37
CA VAL A 249 -9.66 7.68 8.22
C VAL A 249 -10.41 6.46 7.71
N ALA A 250 -9.87 5.78 6.69
CA ALA A 250 -10.45 4.56 6.17
C ALA A 250 -10.45 3.44 7.21
N GLY A 251 -9.34 3.27 7.95
CA GLY A 251 -9.23 2.30 9.04
C GLY A 251 -10.29 2.49 10.13
N LEU A 252 -10.57 3.75 10.50
CA LEU A 252 -11.63 4.10 11.45
C LEU A 252 -13.01 3.72 10.90
N ARG A 253 -13.31 4.11 9.66
CA ARG A 253 -14.62 3.88 9.00
C ARG A 253 -14.90 2.41 8.72
N LEU A 254 -13.86 1.63 8.43
CA LEU A 254 -13.92 0.18 8.27
C LEU A 254 -13.94 -0.56 9.62
N GLY A 255 -13.72 0.17 10.73
CA GLY A 255 -13.69 -0.39 12.08
C GLY A 255 -12.51 -1.33 12.33
N VAL A 256 -11.44 -1.23 11.54
CA VAL A 256 -10.18 -1.99 11.71
C VAL A 256 -9.14 -1.23 12.54
N LEU A 257 -9.33 0.08 12.72
CA LEU A 257 -8.63 0.92 13.69
C LEU A 257 -9.64 1.35 14.77
N ARG A 258 -9.39 1.01 16.04
CA ARG A 258 -10.30 1.33 17.15
C ARG A 258 -9.55 1.80 18.39
N ARG A 259 -10.20 2.59 19.24
CA ARG A 259 -9.72 2.87 20.59
C ARG A 259 -9.97 1.64 21.46
N MET A 260 -8.91 1.15 22.09
CA MET A 260 -8.95 0.06 23.05
C MET A 260 -8.43 0.56 24.40
N PRO A 261 -8.95 0.07 25.54
CA PRO A 261 -8.36 0.34 26.85
C PRO A 261 -6.90 -0.12 26.88
N VAL A 262 -6.01 0.65 27.50
CA VAL A 262 -4.57 0.33 27.57
C VAL A 262 -4.28 -0.79 28.57
N GLU A 263 -5.04 -0.83 29.67
CA GLU A 263 -5.03 -1.87 30.70
C GLU A 263 -6.21 -1.57 31.64
N VAL A 264 -6.92 -2.61 32.08
CA VAL A 264 -7.72 -2.54 33.30
C VAL A 264 -6.75 -2.94 34.40
N ASP A 265 -6.35 -1.98 35.23
CA ASP A 265 -5.52 -2.26 36.39
C ASP A 265 -6.29 -3.17 37.36
N LEU A 266 -5.99 -4.47 37.36
CA LEU A 266 -6.59 -5.45 38.26
C LEU A 266 -6.06 -5.31 39.70
N THR A 267 -5.04 -4.47 39.91
CA THR A 267 -4.50 -4.14 41.23
C THR A 267 -5.06 -2.83 41.80
N ALA A 268 -5.82 -2.08 41.00
CA ALA A 268 -6.54 -0.92 41.49
C ALA A 268 -7.59 -1.38 42.52
N PRO A 269 -7.59 -0.85 43.75
CA PRO A 269 -8.51 -1.27 44.78
C PRO A 269 -9.95 -1.05 44.30
N VAL A 270 -10.74 -2.11 44.30
CA VAL A 270 -12.19 -2.05 44.08
C VAL A 270 -12.75 -1.12 45.16
N ARG A 271 -13.17 0.09 44.79
CA ARG A 271 -13.93 0.94 45.70
C ARG A 271 -15.28 0.27 45.92
N VAL A 272 -15.39 -0.46 47.02
CA VAL A 272 -16.69 -0.87 47.56
C VAL A 272 -17.31 0.42 48.08
N GLU A 273 -18.26 0.98 47.32
CA GLU A 273 -19.09 2.05 47.85
C GLU A 273 -19.87 1.49 49.05
N PRO A 274 -19.88 2.18 50.20
CA PRO A 274 -20.68 1.74 51.33
C PRO A 274 -22.14 1.70 50.87
N THR A 275 -22.72 0.51 50.87
CA THR A 275 -24.17 0.34 50.75
C THR A 275 -24.82 1.13 51.89
N ALA A 276 -25.60 2.14 51.53
CA ALA A 276 -26.47 2.88 52.44
C ALA A 276 -27.64 2.01 52.91
#